data_AF-A0A7Y5NK59-F1
#
_entry.id   AF-A0A7Y5NK59-F1
#
_cell.length_a   1.000
_cell.length_b   1.000
_cell.length_c   1.000
_cell.angle_alpha   90.00
_cell.angle_beta   90.00
_cell.angle_gamma   90.00
#
_symmetry.space_group_name_H-M   'P 1'
#
loop_
_entity.id
_entity.type
_entity.pdbx_description
1 polymer ?
#
loop_
_entity_poly.entity_id
_entity_poly.type
_entity_poly.pdbx_seq_one_letter_code
_entity_poly.pdbx_strand_id
1 'polypeptide(L)'
;MSGGPVSKAPPTDAASSPPQEREGASGGSTSTAAEPARDIVFVRGPSEDGRGLDILRLKNDELSAGELREAKDGQPINGELIKLSQRSEHDRLYDVEVLAEGPRATTTAPAQPRKGPPKVASDAYRAGWESIFGARKPPGLN
;
A
#
# COMPACT_ATOMS: atom_id res chain seq x y z
N MET A 1 7.03 -29.35 -81.07
CA MET A 1 8.06 -30.39 -80.84
C MET A 1 8.27 -30.44 -79.34
N SER A 2 7.48 -31.21 -78.58
CA SER A 2 7.62 -32.66 -78.29
C SER A 2 8.85 -32.99 -77.43
N GLY A 3 8.61 -33.54 -76.24
CA GLY A 3 9.62 -34.21 -75.40
C GLY A 3 9.46 -33.96 -73.89
N GLY A 4 8.69 -34.80 -73.17
CA GLY A 4 8.71 -34.93 -71.69
C GLY A 4 9.83 -35.86 -71.22
N PRO A 5 9.62 -36.75 -70.22
CA PRO A 5 9.08 -36.66 -68.85
C PRO A 5 10.25 -36.78 -67.82
N VAL A 6 10.14 -36.96 -66.48
CA VAL A 6 9.94 -38.22 -65.72
C VAL A 6 9.81 -37.91 -64.19
N SER A 7 8.96 -38.68 -63.52
CA SER A 7 8.69 -38.83 -62.07
C SER A 7 9.90 -39.15 -61.15
N LYS A 8 9.81 -38.84 -59.84
CA LYS A 8 9.77 -39.77 -58.67
C LYS A 8 10.04 -39.04 -57.33
N ALA A 9 9.28 -39.37 -56.28
CA ALA A 9 9.60 -39.17 -54.85
C ALA A 9 9.93 -40.56 -54.21
N PRO A 10 10.22 -40.70 -52.90
CA PRO A 10 11.01 -39.93 -51.91
C PRO A 10 12.26 -40.78 -51.47
N PRO A 11 12.98 -40.49 -50.36
CA PRO A 11 12.64 -41.14 -49.08
C PRO A 11 12.95 -40.33 -47.80
N THR A 12 12.39 -40.83 -46.70
CA THR A 12 12.65 -40.52 -45.29
C THR A 12 14.09 -40.88 -44.87
N ASP A 13 14.73 -40.06 -44.05
CA ASP A 13 15.74 -40.53 -43.12
C ASP A 13 15.69 -39.72 -41.82
N ALA A 14 15.83 -40.45 -40.72
CA ALA A 14 15.74 -40.01 -39.35
C ALA A 14 17.12 -40.19 -38.72
N ALA A 15 17.77 -39.14 -38.23
CA ALA A 15 18.70 -39.21 -37.11
C ALA A 15 19.26 -37.84 -36.71
N SER A 16 19.46 -37.72 -35.39
CA SER A 16 20.50 -36.94 -34.70
C SER A 16 20.30 -35.44 -34.50
N SER A 17 19.80 -35.15 -33.30
CA SER A 17 20.08 -33.95 -32.50
C SER A 17 21.57 -33.58 -32.49
N PRO A 18 21.88 -32.27 -32.53
CA PRO A 18 22.97 -31.68 -31.76
C PRO A 18 22.41 -30.98 -30.51
N PRO A 19 23.06 -31.10 -29.34
CA PRO A 19 22.73 -30.29 -28.17
C PRO A 19 23.29 -28.88 -28.38
N GLN A 20 22.43 -27.87 -28.38
CA GLN A 20 22.85 -26.49 -28.17
C GLN A 20 22.30 -26.00 -26.83
N GLU A 21 23.25 -25.81 -25.94
CA GLU A 21 23.17 -25.22 -24.61
C GLU A 21 22.39 -23.89 -24.68
N ARG A 22 21.22 -23.86 -24.05
CA ARG A 22 20.52 -22.62 -23.75
C ARG A 22 21.02 -22.14 -22.39
N GLU A 23 22.10 -21.39 -22.39
CA GLU A 23 22.38 -20.44 -21.33
C GLU A 23 21.27 -19.38 -21.27
N GLY A 24 20.93 -18.96 -20.05
CA GLY A 24 20.29 -17.67 -19.82
C GLY A 24 18.76 -17.69 -19.74
N ALA A 25 18.24 -18.20 -18.63
CA ALA A 25 17.28 -17.47 -17.79
C ALA A 25 16.95 -18.32 -16.56
N SER A 26 17.93 -18.46 -15.66
CA SER A 26 17.61 -18.60 -14.26
C SER A 26 16.93 -17.30 -13.85
N GLY A 27 15.61 -17.26 -14.02
CA GLY A 27 14.74 -16.29 -13.35
C GLY A 27 14.69 -16.62 -11.87
N GLY A 28 15.86 -16.58 -11.22
CA GLY A 28 15.95 -16.47 -9.79
C GLY A 28 15.21 -15.19 -9.45
N SER A 29 14.00 -15.35 -8.92
CA SER A 29 13.37 -14.33 -8.11
C SER A 29 14.24 -14.16 -6.87
N THR A 30 15.38 -13.48 -7.02
CA THR A 30 15.94 -12.73 -5.91
C THR A 30 14.90 -11.67 -5.63
N SER A 31 13.99 -12.01 -4.72
CA SER A 31 13.24 -11.08 -3.90
C SER A 31 14.20 -9.96 -3.52
N THR A 32 14.12 -8.83 -4.23
CA THR A 32 14.81 -7.60 -3.85
C THR A 32 14.30 -7.32 -2.45
N ALA A 33 15.12 -7.64 -1.44
CA ALA A 33 14.89 -7.22 -0.08
C ALA A 33 14.76 -5.70 -0.16
N ALA A 34 13.54 -5.19 0.02
CA ALA A 34 13.27 -3.78 -0.04
C ALA A 34 14.23 -3.10 0.93
N GLU A 35 15.07 -2.18 0.44
CA GLU A 35 15.82 -1.31 1.33
C GLU A 35 14.83 -0.68 2.31
N PRO A 36 15.20 -0.54 3.61
CA PRO A 36 14.31 0.07 4.58
C PRO A 36 13.89 1.44 4.05
N ALA A 37 12.58 1.63 3.93
CA ALA A 37 11.98 2.88 3.51
C ALA A 37 12.59 4.03 4.34
N ARG A 38 13.27 4.96 3.67
CA ARG A 38 13.90 6.10 4.34
C ARG A 38 12.81 7.05 4.80
N ASP A 39 12.72 7.24 6.11
CA ASP A 39 11.78 8.15 6.75
C ASP A 39 12.50 9.04 7.77
N ILE A 40 12.75 10.28 7.37
CA ILE A 40 13.60 11.22 8.09
C ILE A 40 12.84 12.54 8.27
N VAL A 41 12.89 13.07 9.49
CA VAL A 41 12.34 14.38 9.84
C VAL A 41 13.46 15.36 10.17
N PHE A 42 13.37 16.55 9.57
CA PHE A 42 14.15 17.71 9.92
C PHE A 42 13.26 18.76 10.61
N VAL A 43 13.64 19.18 11.82
CA VAL A 43 12.90 20.18 12.61
C VAL A 43 13.38 21.59 12.27
N ARG A 44 12.48 22.43 11.76
CA ARG A 44 12.78 23.83 11.40
C ARG A 44 12.72 24.77 12.61
N GLY A 45 11.70 24.61 13.46
CA GLY A 45 11.46 25.48 14.60
C GLY A 45 10.02 25.36 15.12
N PRO A 46 9.59 26.25 16.02
CA PRO A 46 8.21 26.29 16.50
C PRO A 46 7.24 26.66 15.36
N SER A 47 6.03 26.11 15.43
CA SER A 47 4.91 26.45 14.53
C SER A 47 4.41 27.89 14.77
N GLU A 48 3.62 28.41 13.83
CA GLU A 48 3.03 29.76 13.92
C GLU A 48 2.19 29.96 15.19
N ASP A 49 1.47 28.92 15.64
CA ASP A 49 0.67 28.96 16.85
C ASP A 49 1.47 28.70 18.15
N GLY A 50 2.77 28.41 18.02
CA GLY A 50 3.67 28.12 19.14
C GLY A 50 3.36 26.84 19.92
N ARG A 51 2.41 26.01 19.45
CA ARG A 51 1.97 24.79 20.14
C ARG A 51 2.48 23.51 19.49
N GLY A 52 3.31 23.63 18.45
CA GLY A 52 3.91 22.52 17.73
C GLY A 52 5.27 22.91 17.14
N LEU A 53 5.78 22.03 16.28
CA LEU A 53 7.04 22.22 15.55
C LEU A 53 6.78 22.12 14.06
N ASP A 54 7.30 23.08 13.31
CA ASP A 54 7.34 23.00 11.86
C ASP A 54 8.43 22.02 11.42
N ILE A 55 8.07 21.07 10.56
CA ILE A 55 8.96 20.01 10.10
C ILE A 55 9.00 19.89 8.57
N LEU A 56 10.11 19.36 8.09
CA LEU A 56 10.24 18.79 6.76
C LEU A 56 10.47 17.28 6.91
N ARG A 57 9.67 16.47 6.23
CA ARG A 57 9.78 15.02 6.26
C ARG A 57 10.09 14.47 4.88
N LEU A 58 11.11 13.64 4.79
CA LEU A 58 11.44 12.83 3.62
C LEU A 58 10.95 11.41 3.88
N LYS A 59 9.96 10.94 3.11
CA LYS A 59 9.41 9.58 3.19
C LYS A 59 9.39 8.98 1.80
N ASN A 60 10.08 7.86 1.57
CA ASN A 60 10.14 7.20 0.25
C ASN A 60 10.53 8.18 -0.89
N ASP A 61 11.53 9.03 -0.64
CA ASP A 61 11.99 10.08 -1.55
C ASP A 61 10.98 11.21 -1.85
N GLU A 62 9.83 11.22 -1.16
CA GLU A 62 8.86 12.31 -1.19
C GLU A 62 9.12 13.29 -0.04
N LEU A 63 9.36 14.56 -0.39
CA LEU A 63 9.52 15.63 0.59
C LEU A 63 8.17 16.27 0.89
N SER A 64 7.80 16.30 2.17
CA SER A 64 6.57 16.91 2.66
C SER A 64 6.89 17.93 3.75
N ALA A 65 6.10 19.00 3.81
CA ALA A 65 6.12 19.95 4.92
C ALA A 65 4.90 19.69 5.80
N GLY A 66 5.10 19.77 7.11
CA GLY A 66 4.03 19.51 8.06
C GLY A 66 4.33 20.11 9.43
N GLU A 67 3.44 19.83 10.36
CA GLU A 67 3.55 20.26 11.75
C GLU A 67 3.51 19.03 12.65
N LEU A 68 4.42 18.98 13.61
CA LEU A 68 4.49 17.96 14.65
C LEU A 68 3.89 18.51 15.93
N ARG A 69 2.99 17.72 16.54
CA ARG A 69 2.41 18.01 17.85
C ARG A 69 2.62 16.85 18.80
N GLU A 70 2.76 17.17 20.08
CA GLU A 70 2.80 16.16 21.14
C GLU A 70 1.47 15.40 21.19
N ALA A 71 1.55 14.07 21.26
CA ALA A 71 0.40 13.23 21.49
C ALA A 71 -0.11 13.41 22.92
N LYS A 72 -1.43 13.55 23.09
CA LYS A 72 -2.07 13.73 24.40
C LYS A 72 -3.13 12.66 24.61
N ASP A 73 -3.12 12.05 25.79
CA ASP A 73 -4.10 11.03 26.15
C ASP A 73 -5.53 11.59 26.07
N GLY A 74 -6.43 10.79 25.50
CA GLY A 74 -7.83 11.15 25.30
C GLY A 74 -8.09 12.14 24.15
N GLN A 75 -7.06 12.63 23.45
CA GLN A 75 -7.23 13.44 22.24
C GLN A 75 -7.12 12.58 20.97
N PRO A 76 -7.88 12.92 19.90
CA PRO A 76 -7.78 12.20 18.64
C PRO A 76 -6.43 12.46 17.96
N ILE A 77 -5.88 11.41 17.33
CA ILE A 77 -4.69 11.52 16.49
C ILE A 77 -5.10 12.09 15.13
N ASN A 78 -4.51 13.24 14.78
CA ASN A 78 -4.66 13.84 13.45
C ASN A 78 -3.43 13.49 12.61
N GLY A 79 -3.60 12.74 11.52
CA GLY A 79 -2.47 12.32 10.68
C GLY A 79 -1.81 11.03 11.19
N GLU A 80 -0.52 11.06 11.52
CA GLU A 80 0.25 9.88 11.95
C GLU A 80 0.78 10.07 13.39
N LEU A 81 0.70 9.02 14.21
CA LEU A 81 1.41 8.94 15.48
C LEU A 81 2.78 8.33 15.25
N ILE A 82 3.81 9.12 15.52
CA ILE A 82 5.19 8.76 15.24
C ILE A 82 6.05 8.80 16.50
N LYS A 83 7.07 7.96 16.52
CA LYS A 83 8.18 8.02 17.46
C LYS A 83 9.41 8.55 16.74
N LEU A 84 10.05 9.54 17.34
CA LEU A 84 11.27 10.15 16.83
C LEU A 84 12.48 9.60 17.56
N SER A 85 13.48 9.18 16.80
CA SER A 85 14.80 8.81 17.33
C SER A 85 15.84 9.78 16.78
N GLN A 86 16.51 10.54 17.65
CA GLN A 86 17.51 11.52 17.22
C GLN A 86 18.70 10.82 16.58
N ARG A 87 19.15 11.33 15.43
CA ARG A 87 20.37 10.85 14.77
C ARG A 87 21.62 11.50 15.38
N SER A 88 22.70 10.74 15.44
CA SER A 88 24.00 11.23 15.90
C SER A 88 24.65 12.24 14.96
N GLU A 89 24.23 12.28 13.69
CA GLU A 89 24.81 13.15 12.66
C GLU A 89 24.44 14.63 12.85
N HIS A 90 23.24 14.92 13.37
CA HIS A 90 22.76 16.29 13.53
C HIS A 90 21.60 16.39 14.54
N ASP A 91 21.63 17.40 15.40
CA ASP A 91 20.67 17.55 16.51
C ASP A 91 19.21 17.77 16.08
N ARG A 92 19.00 18.20 14.84
CA ARG A 92 17.67 18.47 14.28
C ARG A 92 17.16 17.38 13.32
N LEU A 93 17.92 16.30 13.16
CA LEU A 93 17.54 15.17 12.31
C LEU A 93 17.07 13.99 13.17
N TYR A 94 15.93 13.45 12.79
CA TYR A 94 15.28 12.35 13.50
C TYR A 94 14.85 11.26 12.52
N ASP A 95 15.07 10.02 12.91
CA ASP A 95 14.42 8.86 12.30
C ASP A 95 12.99 8.73 12.79
N VAL A 96 12.10 8.36 11.86
CA VAL A 96 10.68 8.21 12.13
C VAL A 96 10.31 6.73 12.18
N GLU A 97 9.68 6.34 13.28
CA GLU A 97 8.97 5.07 13.41
C GLU A 97 7.47 5.36 13.53
N VAL A 98 6.67 4.91 12.58
CA VAL A 98 5.21 5.11 12.60
C VAL A 98 4.57 4.07 13.52
N LEU A 99 3.94 4.53 14.60
CA LEU A 99 3.29 3.66 15.59
C LEU A 99 1.81 3.42 15.25
N ALA A 100 1.13 4.43 14.73
CA ALA A 100 -0.27 4.33 14.29
C ALA A 100 -0.62 5.37 13.23
N GLU A 101 -1.53 5.02 12.34
CA GLU A 101 -2.14 5.95 11.40
C GLU A 101 -3.51 6.40 11.94
N GLY A 102 -3.69 7.71 12.09
CA GLY A 102 -4.97 8.31 12.39
C GLY A 102 -5.90 8.27 11.18
N PRO A 103 -7.20 8.57 11.36
CA PRO A 103 -8.14 8.65 10.25
C PRO A 103 -7.66 9.68 9.24
N ARG A 104 -7.17 9.22 8.08
CA ARG A 104 -6.85 10.12 6.98
C ARG A 104 -8.15 10.79 6.58
N ALA A 105 -8.20 12.12 6.67
CA ALA A 105 -9.27 12.90 6.07
C ALA A 105 -9.20 12.64 4.56
N THR A 106 -9.88 11.61 4.09
CA THR A 106 -10.06 11.38 2.68
C THR A 106 -10.89 12.55 2.20
N THR A 107 -10.27 13.45 1.46
CA THR A 107 -10.93 14.56 0.75
C THR A 107 -11.93 14.08 -0.32
N THR A 108 -12.26 12.78 -0.33
CA THR A 108 -13.11 12.10 -1.32
C THR A 108 -14.28 11.35 -0.70
N ALA A 109 -14.81 11.81 0.43
CA ALA A 109 -16.19 11.53 0.77
C ALA A 109 -16.89 12.84 1.11
N PRO A 110 -17.73 13.41 0.23
CA PRO A 110 -18.66 14.42 0.68
C PRO A 110 -19.58 13.73 1.68
N ALA A 111 -19.33 13.95 2.97
CA ALA A 111 -20.35 13.78 4.00
C ALA A 111 -21.42 14.83 3.66
N GLN A 112 -22.34 14.45 2.77
CA GLN A 112 -23.51 15.24 2.43
C GLN A 112 -24.12 15.68 3.77
N PRO A 113 -24.28 17.00 4.02
CA PRO A 113 -24.87 17.47 5.26
C PRO A 113 -26.33 17.01 5.28
N ARG A 114 -26.57 15.86 5.91
CA ARG A 114 -27.90 15.31 6.06
C ARG A 114 -28.60 16.18 7.11
N LYS A 115 -29.47 17.07 6.65
CA LYS A 115 -30.36 17.83 7.53
C LYS A 115 -31.28 16.85 8.27
N GLY A 116 -31.15 16.84 9.60
CA GLY A 116 -32.01 16.09 10.50
C GLY A 116 -31.21 15.47 11.65
N PRO A 117 -31.87 15.15 12.78
CA PRO A 117 -31.26 14.33 13.83
C PRO A 117 -30.70 13.03 13.25
N PRO A 118 -29.60 12.49 13.79
CA PRO A 118 -29.01 11.25 13.30
C PRO A 118 -30.06 10.13 13.27
N LYS A 119 -30.37 9.62 12.06
CA LYS A 119 -31.35 8.55 11.87
C LYS A 119 -30.69 7.21 12.22
N VAL A 120 -30.91 6.76 13.45
CA VAL A 120 -30.38 5.49 13.99
C VAL A 120 -31.04 4.25 13.35
N ALA A 121 -32.16 4.44 12.65
CA ALA A 121 -32.84 3.38 11.89
C ALA A 121 -32.51 3.48 10.39
N SER A 122 -31.23 3.39 10.04
CA SER A 122 -30.85 3.18 8.63
C SER A 122 -30.89 1.68 8.32
N ASP A 123 -31.21 1.35 7.07
CA ASP A 123 -31.20 -0.05 6.63
C ASP A 123 -29.79 -0.66 6.76
N ALA A 124 -28.74 0.15 6.60
CA ALA A 124 -27.35 -0.27 6.81
C ALA A 124 -27.06 -0.62 8.28
N TYR A 125 -27.54 0.20 9.24
CA TYR A 125 -27.41 -0.13 10.67
C TYR A 125 -28.19 -1.40 11.00
N ARG A 126 -29.42 -1.53 10.50
CA ARG A 126 -30.24 -2.72 10.71
C ARG A 126 -29.61 -3.97 10.10
N ALA A 127 -29.07 -3.89 8.89
CA ALA A 127 -28.41 -5.01 8.21
C ALA A 127 -27.14 -5.47 8.96
N GLY A 128 -26.34 -4.53 9.48
CA GLY A 128 -25.20 -4.87 10.33
C GLY A 128 -25.64 -5.54 11.63
N TRP A 129 -26.73 -5.07 12.23
CA TRP A 129 -27.30 -5.65 13.44
C TRP A 129 -27.85 -7.06 13.22
N GLU A 130 -28.62 -7.29 12.15
CA GLU A 130 -29.11 -8.61 11.74
C GLU A 130 -27.96 -9.56 11.37
N SER A 131 -26.84 -9.05 10.84
CA SER A 131 -25.68 -9.90 10.56
C SER A 131 -24.99 -10.44 11.82
N ILE A 132 -24.98 -9.67 12.91
CA ILE A 132 -24.31 -10.06 14.16
C ILE A 132 -25.27 -10.80 15.09
N PHE A 133 -26.52 -10.34 15.17
CA PHE A 133 -27.50 -10.78 16.16
C PHE A 133 -28.77 -11.37 15.54
N GLY A 134 -28.92 -11.34 14.22
CA GLY A 134 -30.07 -11.91 13.54
C GLY A 134 -30.12 -13.41 13.70
N ALA A 135 -31.35 -13.94 13.81
CA ALA A 135 -31.57 -15.35 14.04
C ALA A 135 -31.04 -16.16 12.84
N ARG A 136 -29.93 -16.87 13.00
CA ARG A 136 -29.56 -17.92 12.06
C ARG A 136 -30.64 -19.00 12.15
N LYS A 137 -31.37 -19.21 11.05
CA LYS A 137 -32.31 -20.32 10.93
C LYS A 137 -31.54 -21.62 11.26
N PRO A 138 -31.93 -22.37 12.30
CA PRO A 138 -31.29 -23.65 12.57
C PRO A 138 -31.48 -24.56 11.34
N PRO A 139 -30.45 -25.28 10.91
CA PRO A 139 -30.56 -26.15 9.75
C PRO A 139 -31.60 -27.25 10.06
N GLY A 140 -32.70 -27.29 9.30
CA GLY A 140 -33.65 -28.41 9.32
C GLY A 140 -35.13 -28.13 9.59
N LEU A 141 -35.58 -26.88 9.64
CA LEU A 141 -37.03 -26.58 9.70
C LEU A 141 -37.51 -25.98 8.38
N ASN A 142 -38.25 -26.77 7.59
CA ASN A 142 -39.04 -26.30 6.45
C ASN A 142 -40.36 -25.72 6.93
#